data_AF-T0SBL1-F1
#
_entry.id   AF-T0SBL1-F1
#
_cell.length_a   1.000
_cell.length_b   1.000
_cell.length_c   1.000
_cell.angle_alpha   90.00
_cell.angle_beta   90.00
_cell.angle_gamma   90.00
#
_symmetry.space_group_name_H-M   'P 1'
#
loop_
_entity.id
_entity.type
_entity.pdbx_description
1 polymer ?
#
loop_
_entity_poly.entity_id
_entity_poly.type
_entity_poly.pdbx_seq_one_letter_code
_entity_poly.pdbx_strand_id
1 'polypeptide(L)'
;MSQPSKNPADCAEPVCHSKADLFRSNVLFGAKAKAAPADDCPLDREEVGRATWGMLHTMAAYYPETPSDAMKQHATNFIQALGQLYPCKYCATDFAENIVASPPKVDSRVDLSLWLCEQHNIVSKKLQKKLFQCTIAALDKRWKVGAPSCYGKDEPKAAKLDH
;
A
#
# COMPACT_ATOMS: atom_id res chain seq x y z
N MET A 1 24.00 8.17 15.77
CA MET A 1 23.01 8.00 14.69
C MET A 1 21.66 8.36 15.27
N SER A 2 21.10 9.51 14.90
CA SER A 2 19.80 9.97 15.45
C SER A 2 18.69 9.06 14.93
N GLN A 3 17.80 8.61 15.82
CA GLN A 3 16.63 7.83 15.42
C GLN A 3 15.76 8.65 14.46
N PRO A 4 15.23 8.05 13.38
CA PRO A 4 14.29 8.74 12.51
C PRO A 4 13.04 9.14 13.31
N SER A 5 12.60 10.39 13.19
CA SER A 5 11.42 10.88 13.90
C SER A 5 10.18 10.06 13.52
N LYS A 6 9.40 9.68 14.53
CA LYS A 6 8.10 8.99 14.39
C LYS A 6 6.94 9.96 14.12
N ASN A 7 7.20 11.26 14.11
CA ASN A 7 6.17 12.29 13.93
C ASN A 7 6.07 12.73 12.47
N PRO A 8 4.88 12.64 11.83
CA PRO A 8 4.66 13.13 10.47
C PRO A 8 5.00 14.61 10.28
N ALA A 9 4.92 15.43 11.34
CA ALA A 9 5.22 16.87 11.28
C ALA A 9 6.72 17.18 11.18
N ASP A 10 7.60 16.23 11.47
CA ASP A 10 9.05 16.45 11.54
C ASP A 10 9.76 16.13 10.22
N CYS A 11 9.02 15.72 9.19
CA CYS A 11 9.58 15.41 7.88
C CYS A 11 9.42 16.62 6.95
N ALA A 12 10.52 17.21 6.49
CA ALA A 12 10.53 18.34 5.56
C ALA A 12 10.28 17.96 4.09
N GLU A 13 10.19 16.66 3.78
CA GLU A 13 10.08 16.14 2.41
C GLU A 13 8.63 16.14 1.93
N PRO A 14 8.34 16.55 0.67
CA PRO A 14 6.98 16.57 0.13
C PRO A 14 6.23 15.23 0.23
N VAL A 15 6.94 14.11 0.09
CA VAL A 15 6.39 12.74 0.16
C VAL A 15 5.86 12.34 1.55
N CYS A 16 6.20 13.11 2.59
CA CYS A 16 5.70 12.92 3.94
C CYS A 16 4.41 13.70 4.23
N HIS A 17 4.05 14.67 3.37
CA HIS A 17 2.86 15.50 3.53
C HIS A 17 1.73 15.02 2.60
N SER A 18 0.48 15.21 3.01
CA SER A 18 -0.66 15.10 2.11
C SER A 18 -1.04 16.47 1.55
N LYS A 19 -1.66 16.52 0.37
CA LYS A 19 -2.24 17.77 -0.16
C LYS A 19 -3.25 18.41 0.79
N ALA A 20 -3.93 17.63 1.63
CA ALA A 20 -4.83 18.14 2.67
C ALA A 20 -4.07 18.88 3.79
N ASP A 21 -2.88 18.39 4.17
CA ASP A 21 -1.99 19.06 5.14
C ASP A 21 -1.51 20.41 4.58
N LEU A 22 -1.16 20.45 3.29
CA LEU A 22 -0.74 21.67 2.60
C LEU A 22 -1.88 22.68 2.47
N PHE A 23 -3.11 22.24 2.18
CA PHE A 23 -4.28 23.11 2.08
C PHE A 23 -4.60 23.78 3.42
N ARG A 24 -4.52 23.04 4.54
CA ARG A 24 -4.72 23.61 5.88
C ARG A 24 -3.69 24.70 6.21
N SER A 25 -2.46 24.58 5.72
CA SER A 25 -1.41 25.59 5.89
C SER A 25 -1.66 26.85 5.02
N ASN A 26 -2.12 26.67 3.78
CA ASN A 26 -2.39 27.78 2.85
C ASN A 26 -3.68 28.57 3.12
N VAL A 27 -4.60 28.05 3.95
CA VAL A 27 -5.78 28.82 4.40
C VAL A 27 -5.39 29.98 5.34
N LEU A 28 -4.21 29.92 5.98
CA LEU A 28 -3.68 30.99 6.84
C LEU A 28 -2.90 32.08 6.08
N PHE A 29 -2.42 31.78 4.87
CA PHE A 29 -1.64 32.70 4.05
C PHE A 29 -2.22 32.71 2.63
N GLY A 30 -3.13 33.65 2.38
CA GLY A 30 -3.93 33.75 1.16
C GLY A 30 -3.12 33.95 -0.13
N ALA A 31 -2.53 32.88 -0.65
CA ALA A 31 -1.90 32.85 -1.96
C ALA A 31 -2.60 31.81 -2.85
N LYS A 32 -3.36 32.28 -3.85
CA LYS A 32 -3.79 31.46 -4.99
C LYS A 32 -2.66 31.45 -6.02
N ALA A 33 -1.68 30.56 -5.85
CA ALA A 33 -0.82 30.17 -6.96
C ALA A 33 -1.63 29.27 -7.91
N LYS A 34 -1.54 29.48 -9.23
CA LYS A 34 -2.03 28.51 -10.21
C LYS A 34 -1.24 27.22 -10.02
N ALA A 35 -1.89 26.18 -9.49
CA ALA A 35 -1.29 24.87 -9.40
C ALA A 35 -0.91 24.38 -10.81
N ALA A 36 0.27 23.77 -10.93
CA ALA A 36 0.65 23.05 -12.14
C ALA A 36 -0.39 21.95 -12.44
N PRO A 37 -0.52 21.49 -13.70
CA PRO A 37 -1.31 20.31 -14.01
C PRO A 37 -0.94 19.16 -13.07
N ALA A 38 -1.94 18.38 -12.62
CA ALA A 38 -1.74 17.35 -11.60
C ALA A 38 -0.68 16.31 -12.01
N ASP A 39 -0.51 16.08 -13.31
CA ASP A 39 0.43 15.10 -13.88
C ASP A 39 1.90 15.55 -13.86
N ASP A 40 2.16 16.85 -13.65
CA ASP A 40 3.51 17.43 -13.58
C ASP A 40 4.01 17.58 -12.13
N CYS A 41 3.23 17.14 -11.13
CA CYS A 41 3.58 17.26 -9.72
C CYS A 41 4.14 15.94 -9.16
N PRO A 42 5.16 15.98 -8.27
CA PRO A 42 5.54 14.82 -7.48
C PRO A 42 4.36 14.26 -6.68
N LEU A 43 4.30 12.94 -6.55
CA LEU A 43 3.26 12.28 -5.77
C LEU A 43 3.37 12.63 -4.29
N ASP A 44 2.22 12.94 -3.68
CA ASP A 44 2.14 13.13 -2.23
C ASP A 44 2.13 11.79 -1.47
N ARG A 45 2.18 11.86 -0.13
CA ARG A 45 2.17 10.68 0.74
C ARG A 45 1.03 9.71 0.43
N GLU A 46 -0.16 10.23 0.19
CA GLU A 46 -1.35 9.39 -0.01
C GLU A 46 -1.38 8.78 -1.41
N GLU A 47 -0.92 9.50 -2.42
CA GLU A 47 -0.80 9.03 -3.79
C GLU A 47 0.19 7.87 -3.87
N VAL A 48 1.40 8.04 -3.32
CA VAL A 48 2.39 6.94 -3.22
C VAL A 48 1.83 5.77 -2.41
N GLY A 49 1.14 6.05 -1.31
CA GLY A 49 0.50 5.03 -0.48
C GLY A 49 -0.54 4.21 -1.24
N ARG A 50 -1.46 4.87 -1.94
CA ARG A 50 -2.49 4.19 -2.76
C ARG A 50 -1.88 3.35 -3.87
N ALA A 51 -0.88 3.90 -4.58
CA ALA A 51 -0.19 3.18 -5.65
C ALA A 51 0.54 1.93 -5.13
N THR A 52 1.25 2.06 -4.01
CA THR A 52 2.00 0.96 -3.39
C THR A 52 1.07 -0.13 -2.88
N TRP A 53 -0.01 0.21 -2.18
CA TRP A 53 -0.99 -0.78 -1.75
C TRP A 53 -1.65 -1.47 -2.94
N GLY A 54 -1.96 -0.73 -4.01
CA GLY A 54 -2.48 -1.31 -5.25
C GLY A 54 -1.53 -2.38 -5.82
N MET A 55 -0.26 -2.04 -5.99
CA MET A 55 0.77 -2.96 -6.46
C MET A 55 0.88 -4.19 -5.54
N LEU A 56 0.99 -4.00 -4.23
CA LEU A 56 1.19 -5.10 -3.28
C LEU A 56 0.00 -6.06 -3.24
N HIS A 57 -1.23 -5.53 -3.20
CA HIS A 57 -2.43 -6.38 -3.16
C HIS A 57 -2.63 -7.13 -4.46
N THR A 58 -2.34 -6.52 -5.61
CA THR A 58 -2.33 -7.23 -6.90
C THR A 58 -1.24 -8.29 -6.95
N MET A 59 -0.03 -8.01 -6.46
CA MET A 59 1.04 -9.02 -6.35
C MET A 59 0.58 -10.22 -5.52
N ALA A 60 -0.02 -9.99 -4.35
CA ALA A 60 -0.53 -11.05 -3.48
C ALA A 60 -1.68 -11.85 -4.12
N ALA A 61 -2.58 -11.18 -4.86
CA ALA A 61 -3.71 -11.80 -5.54
C ALA A 61 -3.31 -12.78 -6.66
N TYR A 62 -2.13 -12.59 -7.24
CA TYR A 62 -1.56 -13.42 -8.32
C TYR A 62 -0.36 -14.26 -7.86
N TYR A 63 -0.03 -14.24 -6.57
CA TYR A 63 0.96 -15.12 -5.99
C TYR A 63 0.49 -16.60 -6.10
N PRO A 64 1.39 -17.59 -6.25
CA PRO A 64 0.97 -18.98 -6.41
C PRO A 64 0.32 -19.55 -5.15
N GLU A 65 -0.58 -20.52 -5.32
CA GLU A 65 -1.12 -21.30 -4.20
C GLU A 65 -0.02 -22.17 -3.56
N THR A 66 0.91 -22.69 -4.38
CA THR A 66 2.06 -23.49 -3.95
C THR A 66 3.38 -22.88 -4.46
N PRO A 67 3.88 -21.80 -3.85
CA PRO A 67 5.10 -21.12 -4.29
C PRO A 67 6.35 -21.96 -4.02
N SER A 68 7.34 -21.86 -4.91
CA SER A 68 8.67 -22.44 -4.68
C SER A 68 9.41 -21.70 -3.56
N ASP A 69 10.40 -22.34 -2.95
CA ASP A 69 11.22 -21.71 -1.89
C ASP A 69 11.90 -20.41 -2.37
N ALA A 70 12.31 -20.36 -3.64
CA ALA A 70 12.85 -19.15 -4.25
C ALA A 70 11.81 -18.02 -4.28
N MET A 71 10.56 -18.32 -4.64
CA MET A 71 9.48 -17.32 -4.65
C MET A 71 9.15 -16.83 -3.24
N LYS A 72 9.14 -17.71 -2.25
CA LYS A 72 8.95 -17.34 -0.84
C LYS A 72 10.04 -16.38 -0.37
N GLN A 73 11.30 -16.67 -0.71
CA GLN A 73 12.43 -15.80 -0.41
C GLN A 73 12.33 -14.46 -1.13
N HIS A 74 11.97 -14.44 -2.42
CA HIS A 74 11.77 -13.20 -3.18
C HIS A 74 10.67 -12.33 -2.58
N ALA A 75 9.51 -12.90 -2.23
CA ALA A 75 8.41 -12.17 -1.61
C ALA A 75 8.82 -11.57 -0.25
N THR A 76 9.52 -12.36 0.58
CA THR A 76 10.03 -11.92 1.88
C THR A 76 11.01 -10.76 1.72
N ASN A 77 12.02 -10.93 0.86
CA ASN A 77 13.04 -9.91 0.61
C ASN A 77 12.45 -8.64 0.01
N PHE A 78 11.47 -8.77 -0.88
CA PHE A 78 10.78 -7.63 -1.49
C PHE A 78 10.06 -6.79 -0.43
N ILE A 79 9.31 -7.42 0.47
CA ILE A 79 8.58 -6.72 1.55
C ILE A 79 9.56 -6.06 2.53
N GLN A 80 10.64 -6.76 2.89
CA GLN A 80 11.69 -6.19 3.75
C GLN A 80 12.37 -4.99 3.09
N ALA A 81 12.72 -5.10 1.81
CA ALA A 81 13.31 -4.01 1.04
C ALA A 81 12.36 -2.82 0.94
N LEU A 82 11.06 -3.06 0.75
CA LEU A 82 10.05 -2.01 0.76
C LEU A 82 10.06 -1.26 2.10
N GLY A 83 10.12 -1.97 3.24
CA GLY A 83 10.20 -1.35 4.57
C GLY A 83 11.42 -0.44 4.77
N GLN A 84 12.51 -0.65 4.02
CA GLN A 84 13.72 0.18 4.09
C GLN A 84 13.74 1.32 3.05
N LEU A 85 13.16 1.08 1.87
CA LEU A 85 13.26 1.97 0.71
C LEU A 85 12.02 2.86 0.53
N TYR A 86 10.96 2.65 1.30
CA TYR A 86 9.73 3.43 1.15
C TYR A 86 10.00 4.93 1.40
N PRO A 87 9.60 5.83 0.49
CA PRO A 87 10.12 7.20 0.46
C PRO A 87 9.65 8.07 1.63
N CYS A 88 8.49 7.75 2.22
CA CYS A 88 8.05 8.36 3.48
C CYS A 88 8.79 7.71 4.66
N LYS A 89 9.83 8.37 5.21
CA LYS A 89 10.73 7.82 6.25
C LYS A 89 10.00 7.27 7.48
N TYR A 90 9.04 8.02 8.02
CA TYR A 90 8.32 7.56 9.21
C TYR A 90 7.34 6.42 8.86
N CYS A 91 6.74 6.44 7.66
CA CYS A 91 5.91 5.34 7.16
C CYS A 91 6.76 4.06 7.00
N ALA A 92 7.98 4.20 6.46
CA ALA A 92 8.95 3.12 6.29
C ALA A 92 9.36 2.52 7.64
N THR A 93 9.72 3.37 8.60
CA THR A 93 10.08 2.96 9.96
C THR A 93 8.93 2.21 10.64
N ASP A 94 7.72 2.75 10.56
CA ASP A 94 6.52 2.10 11.12
C ASP A 94 6.24 0.75 10.46
N PHE A 95 6.36 0.65 9.13
CA PHE A 95 6.16 -0.60 8.41
C PHE A 95 7.24 -1.63 8.72
N ALA A 96 8.50 -1.23 8.86
CA ALA A 96 9.59 -2.10 9.28
C ALA A 96 9.37 -2.67 10.69
N GLU A 97 8.90 -1.84 11.64
CA GLU A 97 8.50 -2.31 12.98
C GLU A 97 7.36 -3.33 12.91
N ASN A 98 6.35 -3.08 12.07
CA ASN A 98 5.23 -4.01 11.87
C ASN A 98 5.68 -5.34 11.23
N ILE A 99 6.62 -5.32 10.27
CA ILE A 99 7.20 -6.51 9.64
C ILE A 99 7.93 -7.38 10.68
N VAL A 100 8.66 -6.76 11.61
CA VAL A 100 9.34 -7.51 12.68
C VAL A 100 8.32 -8.15 13.62
N ALA A 101 7.28 -7.41 14.01
CA ALA A 101 6.24 -7.90 14.91
C ALA A 101 5.33 -8.96 14.26
N SER A 102 5.11 -8.87 12.95
CA SER A 102 4.29 -9.77 12.15
C SER A 102 5.00 -10.05 10.82
N PRO A 103 5.91 -11.04 10.77
CA PRO A 103 6.65 -11.37 9.56
C PRO A 103 5.74 -11.76 8.39
N PRO A 104 6.13 -11.46 7.14
CA PRO A 104 5.35 -11.82 5.96
C PRO A 104 5.06 -13.32 5.89
N LYS A 105 3.79 -13.67 5.75
CA LYS A 105 3.37 -15.05 5.50
C LYS A 105 3.35 -15.28 4.00
N VAL A 106 4.26 -16.09 3.50
CA VAL A 106 4.52 -16.27 2.06
C VAL A 106 4.32 -17.71 1.59
N ASP A 107 3.69 -18.54 2.43
CA ASP A 107 3.53 -19.98 2.17
C ASP A 107 2.51 -20.31 1.09
N SER A 108 1.56 -19.40 0.85
CA SER A 108 0.55 -19.51 -0.20
C SER A 108 0.03 -18.12 -0.59
N ARG A 109 -0.72 -18.06 -1.70
CA ARG A 109 -1.50 -16.89 -2.10
C ARG A 109 -2.41 -16.39 -1.00
N VAL A 110 -3.10 -17.32 -0.33
CA VAL A 110 -4.04 -17.03 0.74
C VAL A 110 -3.32 -16.38 1.92
N ASP A 111 -2.21 -16.97 2.35
CA ASP A 111 -1.43 -16.46 3.48
C ASP A 111 -0.91 -15.04 3.23
N LEU A 112 -0.33 -14.81 2.04
CA LEU A 112 0.20 -13.50 1.67
C LEU A 112 -0.89 -12.44 1.54
N SER A 113 -2.03 -12.81 0.94
CA SER A 113 -3.17 -11.90 0.75
C SER A 113 -3.78 -11.47 2.09
N LEU A 114 -3.97 -12.42 3.01
CA LEU A 114 -4.51 -12.14 4.34
C LEU A 114 -3.54 -11.32 5.18
N TRP A 115 -2.26 -11.72 5.24
CA TRP A 115 -1.24 -10.97 5.97
C TRP A 115 -1.15 -9.52 5.48
N LEU A 116 -1.13 -9.31 4.17
CA LEU A 116 -1.06 -7.97 3.60
C LEU A 116 -2.31 -7.12 3.92
N CYS A 117 -3.49 -7.74 3.93
CA CYS A 117 -4.72 -7.08 4.36
C CYS A 117 -4.66 -6.66 5.84
N GLU A 118 -4.15 -7.51 6.71
CA GLU A 118 -3.95 -7.22 8.13
C GLU A 118 -2.98 -6.05 8.32
N GLN A 119 -1.85 -6.03 7.61
CA GLN A 119 -0.90 -4.91 7.65
C GLN A 119 -1.54 -3.60 7.15
N HIS A 120 -2.32 -3.65 6.07
CA HIS A 120 -3.02 -2.47 5.57
C HIS A 120 -4.08 -1.98 6.57
N ASN A 121 -4.73 -2.88 7.30
CA ASN A 121 -5.68 -2.53 8.35
C ASN A 121 -5.01 -1.91 9.59
N ILE A 122 -3.78 -2.30 9.93
CA ILE A 122 -2.99 -1.62 10.97
C ILE A 122 -2.80 -0.15 10.61
N VAL A 123 -2.36 0.14 9.38
CA VAL A 123 -2.20 1.52 8.88
C VAL A 123 -3.54 2.24 8.81
N SER A 124 -4.59 1.59 8.32
CA SER A 124 -5.94 2.16 8.23
C SER A 124 -6.46 2.58 9.61
N LYS A 125 -6.26 1.73 10.64
CA LYS A 125 -6.62 2.05 12.03
C LYS A 125 -5.84 3.26 12.55
N LYS A 126 -4.52 3.33 12.32
CA LYS A 126 -3.68 4.48 12.72
C LYS A 126 -4.16 5.78 12.09
N LEU A 127 -4.61 5.72 10.84
CA LEU A 127 -5.16 6.86 10.10
C LEU A 127 -6.67 7.07 10.33
N GLN A 128 -7.28 6.36 11.29
CA GLN A 128 -8.72 6.44 11.61
C GLN A 128 -9.65 6.19 10.40
N LYS A 129 -9.22 5.33 9.48
CA LYS A 129 -9.99 4.91 8.31
C LYS A 129 -10.77 3.62 8.61
N LYS A 130 -11.81 3.38 7.81
CA LYS A 130 -12.60 2.14 7.88
C LYS A 130 -11.71 0.93 7.61
N LEU A 131 -11.85 -0.11 8.43
CA LEU A 131 -11.14 -1.37 8.23
C LEU A 131 -11.74 -2.15 7.05
N PHE A 132 -10.88 -2.82 6.31
CA PHE A 132 -11.26 -3.74 5.26
C PHE A 132 -11.52 -5.14 5.85
N GLN A 133 -12.51 -5.85 5.31
CA GLN A 133 -12.78 -7.22 5.73
C GLN A 133 -11.77 -8.18 5.07
N CYS A 134 -10.82 -8.71 5.84
CA CYS A 134 -9.78 -9.61 5.32
C CYS A 134 -10.31 -11.03 5.12
N THR A 135 -11.17 -11.21 4.12
CA THR A 135 -11.53 -12.54 3.59
C THR A 135 -11.02 -12.66 2.16
N ILE A 136 -10.67 -13.88 1.74
CA ILE A 136 -10.22 -14.13 0.37
C ILE A 136 -11.28 -13.71 -0.64
N ALA A 137 -12.57 -13.94 -0.37
CA ALA A 137 -13.65 -13.48 -1.23
C ALA A 137 -13.68 -11.94 -1.41
N ALA A 138 -13.52 -11.18 -0.33
CA ALA A 138 -13.50 -9.72 -0.40
C ALA A 138 -12.23 -9.19 -1.09
N LEU A 139 -11.09 -9.82 -0.82
CA LEU A 139 -9.80 -9.47 -1.44
C LEU A 139 -9.79 -9.79 -2.93
N ASP A 140 -10.25 -10.98 -3.33
CA ASP A 140 -10.34 -11.38 -4.74
C ASP A 140 -11.29 -10.46 -5.50
N LYS A 141 -12.46 -10.14 -4.93
CA LYS A 141 -13.38 -9.16 -5.52
C LYS A 141 -12.72 -7.80 -5.73
N ARG A 142 -11.83 -7.36 -4.83
CA ARG A 142 -11.21 -6.03 -4.91
C ARG A 142 -9.96 -5.98 -5.78
N TRP A 143 -9.14 -7.03 -5.76
CA TRP A 143 -7.76 -6.99 -6.26
C TRP A 143 -7.45 -8.00 -7.36
N LYS A 144 -8.34 -8.97 -7.61
CA LYS A 144 -8.14 -10.02 -8.61
C LYS A 144 -9.19 -10.01 -9.70
N VAL A 145 -10.46 -10.04 -9.30
CA VAL A 145 -11.60 -10.24 -10.20
C VAL A 145 -12.40 -8.97 -10.42
N GLY A 146 -12.47 -8.02 -9.48
CA GLY A 146 -13.31 -6.84 -9.69
C GLY A 146 -14.82 -7.12 -9.62
N ALA A 147 -15.63 -6.08 -9.78
CA ALA A 147 -17.07 -6.20 -9.94
C ALA A 147 -17.44 -6.39 -11.42
N PRO A 148 -18.62 -6.94 -11.78
CA PRO A 148 -19.04 -7.06 -13.17
C PRO A 148 -18.97 -5.74 -13.95
N SER A 149 -19.25 -4.62 -13.27
CA SER A 149 -19.15 -3.27 -13.86
C SER A 149 -17.74 -2.88 -14.31
N CYS A 150 -16.69 -3.59 -13.89
CA CYS A 150 -15.32 -3.37 -14.35
C CYS A 150 -15.09 -3.83 -15.79
N TYR A 151 -15.95 -4.72 -16.33
CA TYR A 151 -15.74 -5.36 -17.63
C TYR A 151 -16.80 -5.04 -18.69
N GLY A 152 -17.80 -4.22 -18.34
CA GLY A 152 -18.89 -3.90 -19.26
C GLY A 152 -19.72 -5.14 -19.59
N LYS A 153 -19.96 -5.42 -20.89
CA LYS A 153 -20.74 -6.58 -21.35
C LYS A 153 -19.95 -7.88 -21.43
N ASP A 154 -18.62 -7.81 -21.31
CA ASP A 154 -17.71 -8.92 -21.54
C ASP A 154 -17.12 -9.39 -20.22
N GLU A 155 -17.86 -10.18 -19.43
CA GLU A 155 -17.29 -10.77 -18.22
C GLU A 155 -16.10 -11.69 -18.58
N PRO A 156 -14.92 -11.50 -17.95
CA PRO A 156 -13.82 -12.43 -18.14
C PRO A 156 -14.22 -13.78 -17.55
N LYS A 157 -14.35 -14.78 -18.44
CA LYS A 157 -14.42 -16.19 -18.03
C LYS A 157 -13.22 -16.45 -17.14
N ALA A 158 -13.45 -16.89 -15.91
CA ALA A 158 -12.43 -17.15 -14.90
C ALA A 158 -11.19 -17.79 -15.55
N ALA A 159 -10.17 -16.98 -15.81
CA ALA A 159 -8.93 -17.48 -16.37
C ALA A 159 -8.32 -18.36 -15.29
N LYS A 160 -8.26 -19.67 -15.56
CA LYS A 160 -7.34 -20.56 -14.86
C LYS A 160 -5.94 -20.04 -15.17
N LEU A 161 -5.46 -19.15 -14.31
CA LEU A 161 -4.09 -18.69 -14.31
C LEU A 161 -3.33 -19.73 -13.52
N ASP A 162 -2.82 -20.71 -14.26
CA ASP A 162 -1.92 -21.73 -13.76
C ASP A 162 -0.55 -21.04 -13.58
N HIS A 163 -0.16 -20.82 -12.33
CA HIS A 163 1.21 -20.50 -11.92
C HIS A 163 1.70 -21.58 -10.99
#